data_AF-A0A2V8TN48-F1
#
_entry.id   AF-A0A2V8TN48-F1
#
_cell.length_a   1.000
_cell.length_b   1.000
_cell.length_c   1.000
_cell.angle_alpha   90.00
_cell.angle_beta   90.00
_cell.angle_gamma   90.00
#
_symmetry.space_group_name_H-M   'P 1'
#
loop_
_entity.id
_entity.type
_entity.pdbx_description
1 polymer ?
#
loop_
_entity_poly.entity_id
_entity_poly.type
_entity_poly.pdbx_seq_one_letter_code
_entity_poly.pdbx_strand_id
1 'polypeptide(L)'
;MANFYREIIEHVQGLPGVQAAGVATALPINMPGIRSALTIDGKADPAPGQPPVLANNRVVSPGYFRALGVLLSAGDFFRIETHRQRRWRP
;
A
#
# COMPACT_ATOMS: atom_id res chain seq x y z
N MET A 1 8.38 15.09 -1.03
CA MET A 1 8.42 13.61 -0.91
C MET A 1 7.80 12.88 -2.10
N ALA A 2 6.58 13.19 -2.53
CA ALA A 2 5.93 12.45 -3.64
C ALA A 2 6.70 12.49 -4.99
N ASN A 3 7.30 13.63 -5.34
CA ASN A 3 8.09 13.75 -6.58
C ASN A 3 9.39 12.91 -6.54
N PHE A 4 10.07 12.86 -5.40
CA PHE A 4 11.30 12.09 -5.24
C PHE A 4 11.10 10.59 -5.53
N TYR A 5 10.08 9.97 -4.93
CA TYR A 5 9.81 8.54 -5.18
C TYR A 5 9.33 8.27 -6.61
N ARG A 6 8.62 9.22 -7.22
CA ARG A 6 8.23 9.13 -8.63
C ARG A 6 9.47 9.09 -9.53
N GLU A 7 10.35 10.07 -9.37
CA GLU A 7 11.58 10.19 -10.17
C GLU A 7 12.49 8.97 -10.03
N ILE A 8 12.61 8.41 -8.81
CA ILE A 8 13.36 7.17 -8.58
C ILE A 8 12.73 5.99 -9.31
N ILE A 9 11.41 5.81 -9.20
CA ILE A 9 10.72 4.70 -9.86
C ILE A 9 10.88 4.81 -11.38
N GLU A 10 10.69 6.01 -11.93
CA GLU A 10 10.85 6.28 -13.37
C GLU A 10 12.27 5.96 -13.86
N HIS A 11 13.30 6.36 -13.11
CA HIS A 11 14.68 6.02 -13.44
C HIS A 11 14.95 4.52 -13.39
N VAL A 12 14.54 3.83 -12.31
CA VAL A 12 14.76 2.38 -12.17
C VAL A 12 14.03 1.61 -13.27
N GLN A 13 12.80 2.03 -13.63
CA GLN A 13 12.04 1.42 -14.73
C GLN A 13 12.72 1.60 -16.09
N GLY A 14 13.52 2.65 -16.28
CA GLY A 14 14.27 2.90 -17.51
C GLY A 14 15.53 2.05 -17.69
N LEU A 15 15.96 1.28 -16.69
CA LEU A 15 17.19 0.48 -16.76
C LEU A 15 17.00 -0.79 -17.61
N PRO A 16 18.00 -1.19 -18.42
CA PRO A 16 17.95 -2.43 -19.19
C PRO A 16 17.68 -3.66 -18.31
N GLY A 17 16.71 -4.47 -18.71
CA GLY A 17 16.35 -5.71 -18.01
C GLY A 17 15.36 -5.55 -16.85
N VAL A 18 15.01 -4.31 -16.45
CA VAL A 18 13.97 -4.08 -15.44
C VAL A 18 12.58 -4.28 -16.04
N GLN A 19 11.81 -5.21 -15.48
CA GLN A 19 10.45 -5.51 -15.95
C GLN A 19 9.35 -4.74 -15.20
N ALA A 20 9.60 -4.42 -13.93
CA ALA A 20 8.70 -3.68 -13.07
C ALA A 20 9.46 -3.12 -11.86
N ALA A 21 9.00 -2.00 -11.31
CA ALA A 21 9.54 -1.41 -10.09
C ALA A 21 8.42 -0.83 -9.23
N GLY A 22 8.63 -0.83 -7.92
CA GLY A 22 7.76 -0.18 -6.96
C GLY A 22 8.46 0.03 -5.62
N VAL A 23 7.93 0.94 -4.81
CA VAL A 23 8.41 1.23 -3.46
C VAL A 23 7.37 0.83 -2.42
N ALA A 24 7.85 0.49 -1.22
CA ALA A 24 7.03 0.18 -0.07
C ALA A 24 7.70 0.65 1.22
N THR A 25 6.90 0.97 2.24
CA THR A 25 7.42 1.31 3.58
C THR A 25 8.07 0.15 4.32
N ALA A 26 7.82 -1.09 3.88
CA ALA A 26 8.42 -2.30 4.43
C ALA A 26 8.29 -3.45 3.42
N LEU A 27 9.14 -4.47 3.55
CA LEU A 27 9.08 -5.70 2.73
C LEU A 27 8.00 -6.67 3.22
N PRO A 28 7.33 -7.42 2.32
CA PRO A 28 6.08 -8.14 2.61
C PRO A 28 6.21 -9.33 3.58
N ILE A 29 7.42 -9.75 3.97
CA ILE A 29 7.62 -10.96 4.79
C ILE A 29 8.37 -10.68 6.11
N ASN A 30 9.45 -9.90 6.08
CA ASN A 30 10.37 -9.81 7.24
C ASN A 30 10.22 -8.56 8.12
N MET A 31 9.26 -7.67 7.85
CA MET A 31 9.21 -6.40 8.57
C MET A 31 7.78 -6.02 8.89
N PRO A 32 7.30 -6.18 10.14
CA PRO A 32 5.88 -6.00 10.47
C PRO A 32 5.35 -4.59 10.16
N GLY A 33 6.21 -3.60 9.95
CA GLY A 33 5.80 -2.24 9.60
C GLY A 33 4.92 -1.64 10.69
N ILE A 34 4.09 -0.68 10.30
CA ILE A 34 3.09 -0.10 11.21
C ILE A 34 1.90 -1.06 11.28
N ARG A 35 1.42 -1.35 12.49
CA ARG A 35 0.17 -2.11 12.70
C ARG A 35 -0.92 -1.19 13.23
N SER A 36 -2.14 -1.40 12.77
CA SER A 36 -3.32 -0.72 13.32
C SER A 36 -4.43 -1.71 13.60
N ALA A 37 -5.26 -1.40 14.59
CA ALA A 37 -6.49 -2.14 14.83
C ALA A 37 -7.39 -2.02 13.60
N LEU A 38 -7.96 -3.16 13.19
CA LEU A 38 -8.89 -3.26 12.08
C LEU A 38 -10.26 -3.64 12.62
N THR A 39 -11.22 -2.73 12.44
CA THR A 39 -12.64 -3.02 12.59
C THR A 39 -13.23 -3.26 11.20
N ILE A 40 -14.17 -4.20 11.10
CA ILE A 40 -14.86 -4.54 9.84
C ILE A 40 -16.34 -4.30 10.07
N ASP A 41 -16.94 -3.41 9.28
CA ASP A 41 -18.37 -3.13 9.38
C ASP A 41 -19.19 -4.43 9.25
N GLY A 42 -20.15 -4.60 10.15
CA GLY A 42 -20.97 -5.82 10.24
C GLY A 42 -20.30 -7.01 10.94
N LYS A 43 -19.05 -6.88 11.41
CA LYS A 43 -18.39 -7.88 12.27
C LYS A 43 -18.40 -7.40 13.72
N ALA A 44 -18.75 -8.30 14.64
CA ALA A 44 -18.70 -8.00 16.07
C ALA A 44 -17.26 -7.74 16.53
N ASP A 45 -17.10 -6.81 17.46
CA ASP A 45 -15.82 -6.55 18.12
C ASP A 45 -15.34 -7.80 18.88
N PRO A 46 -14.00 -7.95 19.06
CA PRO A 46 -13.45 -9.00 19.90
C PRO A 46 -14.06 -8.98 21.30
N ALA A 47 -14.28 -10.18 21.87
CA ALA A 47 -14.82 -10.30 23.22
C ALA A 47 -13.90 -9.61 24.25
N PRO A 48 -14.44 -9.15 25.39
CA PRO A 48 -13.62 -8.59 26.46
C PRO A 48 -12.45 -9.52 26.84
N GLY A 49 -11.23 -8.98 26.84
CA GLY A 49 -10.01 -9.74 27.12
C GLY A 49 -9.36 -10.41 25.90
N GLN A 50 -9.97 -10.35 24.72
CA GLN A 50 -9.32 -10.80 23.48
C GLN A 50 -8.56 -9.66 22.78
N PRO A 51 -7.40 -9.96 22.16
CA PRO A 51 -6.64 -8.95 21.43
C PRO A 51 -7.41 -8.48 20.17
N PRO A 52 -7.24 -7.21 19.75
CA PRO A 52 -7.82 -6.72 18.52
C PRO A 52 -7.22 -7.42 17.30
N VAL A 53 -7.99 -7.45 16.21
CA VAL A 53 -7.45 -7.80 14.90
C VAL A 53 -6.48 -6.69 14.48
N LEU A 54 -5.23 -7.06 14.21
CA LEU A 54 -4.19 -6.13 13.76
C LEU A 54 -3.89 -6.35 12.28
N ALA A 55 -3.95 -5.27 11.50
CA ALA A 55 -3.51 -5.26 10.11
C ALA A 55 -2.13 -4.59 10.00
N ASN A 56 -1.25 -5.16 9.16
CA ASN A 56 0.00 -4.48 8.80
C ASN A 56 -0.29 -3.44 7.72
N ASN A 57 -0.08 -2.17 8.02
CA ASN A 57 -0.25 -1.06 7.10
C ASN A 57 1.01 -0.83 6.28
N ARG A 58 0.85 -0.84 4.96
CA ARG A 58 1.93 -0.59 4.00
C ARG A 58 1.51 0.53 3.06
N VAL A 59 2.36 1.55 2.97
CA VAL A 59 2.23 2.56 1.92
C VAL A 59 3.10 2.08 0.77
N VAL A 60 2.49 1.93 -0.40
CA VAL A 60 3.10 1.34 -1.59
C VAL A 60 2.83 2.21 -2.81
N SER A 61 3.74 2.19 -3.79
CA SER A 61 3.47 2.73 -5.12
C SER A 61 2.54 1.81 -5.91
N PRO A 62 1.79 2.31 -6.91
CA PRO A 62 0.96 1.49 -7.80
C PRO A 62 1.66 0.27 -8.42
N GLY A 63 2.93 0.42 -8.83
CA GLY A 63 3.71 -0.66 -9.45
C GLY A 63 4.17 -1.78 -8.50
N TYR A 64 3.94 -1.66 -7.20
CA TYR A 64 4.49 -2.57 -6.18
C TYR A 64 4.03 -4.02 -6.36
N PHE A 65 2.71 -4.25 -6.52
CA PHE A 65 2.19 -5.61 -6.66
C PHE A 65 2.66 -6.28 -7.96
N ARG A 66 2.76 -5.51 -9.04
CA ARG A 66 3.34 -5.97 -10.31
C ARG A 66 4.81 -6.34 -10.16
N ALA A 67 5.60 -5.55 -9.44
CA ALA A 67 7.01 -5.84 -9.17
C ALA A 67 7.21 -7.12 -8.34
N LEU A 68 6.21 -7.51 -7.53
CA LEU A 68 6.21 -8.76 -6.77
C LEU A 68 5.59 -9.95 -7.52
N GLY A 69 5.04 -9.74 -8.72
CA GLY A 69 4.30 -10.78 -9.45
C GLY A 69 2.99 -11.21 -8.77
N VAL A 70 2.41 -10.36 -7.94
CA VAL A 70 1.13 -10.65 -7.26
C VAL A 70 -0.02 -10.53 -8.25
N LEU A 71 -0.85 -11.58 -8.33
CA LEU A 71 -2.06 -11.60 -9.16
C LEU A 71 -3.26 -11.03 -8.40
N LEU A 72 -4.10 -10.27 -9.11
CA LEU A 72 -5.33 -9.71 -8.56
C LEU A 72 -6.50 -10.68 -8.80
N SER A 73 -7.12 -11.15 -7.73
CA SER A 73 -8.27 -12.06 -7.81
C SER A 73 -9.59 -11.35 -8.12
N ALA A 74 -9.75 -10.11 -7.67
CA ALA A 74 -10.93 -9.28 -7.91
C ALA A 74 -10.61 -7.79 -7.77
N GLY A 75 -11.33 -6.94 -8.52
CA GLY A 75 -11.17 -5.47 -8.49
C GLY A 75 -10.08 -4.96 -9.43
N ASP A 76 -9.55 -3.77 -9.13
CA ASP A 76 -8.49 -3.10 -9.88
C ASP A 76 -7.30 -2.74 -8.98
N PHE A 77 -6.10 -2.67 -9.56
CA PHE A 77 -4.95 -2.07 -8.88
C PHE A 77 -5.07 -0.55 -8.76
N PHE A 78 -4.32 0.01 -7.81
CA PHE A 78 -4.21 1.44 -7.61
C PHE A 78 -3.75 2.17 -8.89
N ARG A 79 -4.33 3.34 -9.14
CA ARG A 79 -3.89 4.27 -10.20
C ARG A 79 -3.49 5.60 -9.58
N ILE A 80 -2.57 6.30 -10.23
CA ILE A 80 -2.21 7.65 -9.82
C ILE A 80 -3.34 8.57 -10.26
N GLU A 81 -4.01 9.18 -9.29
CA GLU A 81 -4.97 10.24 -9.54
C GLU A 81 -4.49 11.54 -8.92
N THR A 82 -4.71 12.64 -9.63
CA THR A 82 -4.48 13.98 -9.08
C THR A 82 -5.65 14.33 -8.16
N HIS A 83 -5.49 14.09 -6.87
CA HIS A 83 -6.47 14.54 -5.88
C HIS A 83 -6.41 16.06 -5.73
N ARG A 84 -7.43 16.76 -6.24
CA ARG A 84 -7.69 18.16 -5.87
C ARG A 84 -8.27 18.13 -4.46
N GLN A 85 -7.49 18.54 -3.46
CA GLN A 85 -7.94 18.52 -2.06
C GLN A 85 -9.27 19.26 -1.93
N ARG A 86 -10.34 18.54 -1.59
CA ARG A 86 -11.54 19.16 -1.04
C ARG A 86 -11.19 19.55 0.39
N ARG A 87 -11.03 20.85 0.61
CA ARG A 87 -10.84 21.44 1.94
C ARG A 87 -11.98 20.96 2.85
N TRP A 88 -11.64 20.16 3.85
CA TRP A 88 -12.55 19.82 4.94
C TRP A 88 -13.06 21.12 5.56
N ARG A 89 -14.38 21.30 5.58
CA ARG A 89 -15.04 22.38 6.31
C ARG A 89 -15.67 21.75 7.56
N PRO A 90 -15.39 22.29 8.76
CA PRO A 90 -16.05 21.84 9.98
C PRO A 90 -17.56 22.12 9.94
#